data_AF-A0A7V4XDU2-F1
#
_entry.id   AF-A0A7V4XDU2-F1
#
_cell.length_a   1.000
_cell.length_b   1.000
_cell.length_c   1.000
_cell.angle_alpha   90.00
_cell.angle_beta   90.00
_cell.angle_gamma   90.00
#
_symmetry.space_group_name_H-M   'P 1'
#
loop_
_entity.id
_entity.type
_entity.pdbx_description
1 polymer ?
#
loop_
_entity_poly.entity_id
_entity_poly.type
_entity_poly.pdbx_seq_one_letter_code
_entity_poly.pdbx_strand_id
1 'polypeptide(L)'
;MKNADSSGFTLIELLVVIAIIAILAAILFPVFTTAMEAGRRTQCVNQIKQVGIATLRYADDNNGFLPPYGMSGWNDMFTMKKAMKKYTSSDRLWLCPSDHGYKPTNVKPSFYAVYGSSYLFNGAIYLWAKPVNTVKLVGTCKNPRQLILYWDWVSHPIEGLWVQNTVFGDGHVKGLDNRTLAKGVNTDTANLY
;
A
#
# COMPACT_ATOMS: atom_id res chain seq x y z
N MET A 1 32.49 31.40 -54.32
CA MET A 1 32.66 31.90 -52.94
C MET A 1 31.26 31.98 -52.34
N LYS A 2 30.91 31.10 -51.40
CA LYS A 2 29.60 31.14 -50.71
C LYS A 2 29.84 31.82 -49.35
N ASN A 3 29.33 33.03 -49.18
CA ASN A 3 29.35 33.72 -47.89
C ASN A 3 28.34 33.00 -46.99
N ALA A 4 28.81 32.49 -45.85
CA ALA A 4 27.94 31.91 -44.85
C ALA A 4 27.40 33.05 -43.98
N ASP A 5 26.12 33.40 -44.16
CA ASP A 5 25.42 34.33 -43.27
C ASP A 5 25.24 33.65 -41.90
N SER A 6 26.14 33.97 -40.96
CA SER A 6 25.95 33.62 -39.55
C SER A 6 24.94 34.58 -38.93
N SER A 7 23.66 34.26 -39.03
CA SER A 7 22.61 34.91 -38.24
C SER A 7 22.87 34.64 -36.75
N GLY A 8 23.36 35.65 -36.03
CA GLY A 8 23.58 35.56 -34.59
C GLY A 8 22.25 35.51 -33.84
N PHE A 9 22.14 34.60 -32.88
CA PHE A 9 20.98 34.50 -32.00
C PHE A 9 20.89 35.75 -31.12
N THR A 10 19.75 36.43 -31.10
CA THR A 10 19.60 37.62 -30.27
C THR A 10 19.34 37.23 -28.82
N LEU A 11 19.84 38.04 -27.88
CA LEU A 11 19.67 37.80 -26.44
C LEU A 11 18.18 37.81 -26.04
N ILE A 12 17.35 38.57 -26.76
CA ILE A 12 15.91 38.63 -26.54
C ILE A 12 15.18 37.35 -26.97
N GLU A 13 15.57 36.73 -28.08
CA GLU A 13 15.01 35.45 -28.52
C GLU A 13 15.28 34.34 -27.49
N LEU A 14 16.49 34.31 -26.92
CA LEU A 14 16.82 33.37 -25.85
C LEU A 14 15.97 33.63 -24.60
N LEU A 15 15.80 34.90 -24.24
CA LEU A 15 15.09 35.30 -23.04
C LEU A 15 13.59 34.99 -23.11
N VAL A 16 12.96 35.16 -24.28
CA VAL A 16 11.54 34.79 -24.47
C VAL A 16 11.33 33.28 -24.35
N VAL A 17 12.25 32.48 -24.90
CA VAL A 17 12.14 31.01 -24.85
C VAL A 17 12.23 30.49 -23.42
N ILE A 18 13.21 30.97 -22.64
CA ILE A 18 13.33 30.55 -21.23
C ILE A 18 12.13 31.04 -20.41
N ALA A 19 11.56 32.21 -20.72
CA ALA A 19 10.37 32.71 -20.03
C ALA A 19 9.16 31.81 -20.28
N ILE A 20 8.94 31.36 -21.51
CA ILE A 20 7.85 30.44 -21.85
C ILE A 20 8.06 29.08 -21.16
N ILE A 21 9.28 28.52 -21.19
CA ILE A 21 9.60 27.27 -20.49
C ILE A 21 9.35 27.39 -18.99
N ALA A 22 9.73 28.52 -18.38
CA ALA A 22 9.52 28.77 -16.95
C ALA A 22 8.02 28.79 -16.58
N ILE A 23 7.18 29.44 -17.38
CA ILE A 23 5.72 29.48 -17.17
C ILE A 23 5.12 28.07 -17.28
N LEU A 24 5.48 27.32 -18.32
CA LEU A 24 4.98 25.96 -18.51
C LEU A 24 5.42 25.03 -17.38
N ALA A 25 6.69 25.10 -16.98
CA ALA A 25 7.23 24.30 -15.88
C ALA A 25 6.56 24.62 -14.54
N ALA A 26 6.24 25.90 -14.27
CA ALA A 26 5.56 26.33 -13.05
C ALA A 26 4.17 25.70 -12.88
N ILE A 27 3.43 25.52 -13.97
CA ILE A 27 2.11 24.86 -13.96
C ILE A 27 2.25 23.34 -13.90
N LEU A 28 3.25 22.78 -14.60
CA LEU A 28 3.43 21.33 -14.71
C LEU A 28 3.94 20.70 -13.40
N PHE A 29 4.81 21.39 -12.67
CA PHE A 29 5.46 20.86 -11.47
C PHE A 29 4.47 20.41 -10.36
N PRO A 30 3.48 21.23 -9.93
CA PRO A 30 2.53 20.79 -8.90
C PRO A 30 1.68 19.61 -9.36
N VAL A 31 1.25 19.60 -10.64
CA VAL A 31 0.44 18.51 -11.21
C VAL A 31 1.24 17.21 -11.34
N PHE A 32 2.53 17.30 -11.65
CA PHE A 32 3.40 16.14 -11.77
C PHE A 32 3.53 15.37 -10.44
N THR A 33 3.61 16.08 -9.31
CA THR A 33 3.75 15.43 -7.99
C THR A 33 2.50 14.64 -7.59
N THR A 34 1.30 15.16 -7.86
CA THR A 34 0.04 14.46 -7.60
C THR A 34 -0.15 13.26 -8.52
N ALA A 35 0.20 13.39 -9.80
CA ALA A 35 0.17 12.30 -10.77
C ALA A 35 1.12 11.16 -10.39
N MET A 36 2.33 11.48 -9.92
CA MET A 36 3.27 10.47 -9.42
C MET A 36 2.71 9.71 -8.20
N GLU A 37 2.10 10.41 -7.24
CA GLU A 37 1.52 9.75 -6.07
C GLU A 37 0.33 8.86 -6.45
N ALA A 38 -0.51 9.28 -7.39
CA ALA A 38 -1.57 8.43 -7.94
C ALA A 38 -1.00 7.16 -8.60
N GLY A 39 0.13 7.28 -9.31
CA GLY A 39 0.86 6.16 -9.88
C GLY A 39 1.40 5.20 -8.80
N ARG A 40 2.04 5.72 -7.76
CA ARG A 40 2.54 4.93 -6.62
C ARG A 40 1.41 4.24 -5.88
N ARG A 41 0.30 4.93 -5.63
CA ARG A 41 -0.90 4.37 -5.01
C ARG A 41 -1.46 3.21 -5.84
N THR A 42 -1.53 3.34 -7.16
CA THR A 42 -1.99 2.26 -8.04
C THR A 42 -1.12 1.00 -7.86
N GLN A 43 0.19 1.16 -7.70
CA GLN A 43 1.09 0.07 -7.37
C GLN A 43 0.83 -0.49 -5.95
N CYS A 44 0.58 0.36 -4.94
CA CYS A 44 0.23 -0.10 -3.59
C CYS A 44 -1.06 -0.94 -3.59
N VAL A 45 -2.10 -0.48 -4.30
CA VAL A 45 -3.39 -1.19 -4.47
C VAL A 45 -3.18 -2.56 -5.12
N ASN A 46 -2.39 -2.62 -6.20
CA ASN A 46 -2.14 -3.88 -6.89
C ASN A 46 -1.36 -4.87 -6.03
N GLN A 47 -0.40 -4.39 -5.24
CA GLN A 47 0.43 -5.22 -4.37
C GLN A 47 -0.36 -5.73 -3.16
N ILE A 48 -1.11 -4.88 -2.45
CA ILE A 48 -1.95 -5.32 -1.32
C ILE A 48 -3.05 -6.29 -1.78
N LYS A 49 -3.60 -6.11 -2.98
CA LYS A 49 -4.54 -7.05 -3.59
C LYS A 49 -3.90 -8.42 -3.80
N GLN A 50 -2.66 -8.45 -4.33
CA GLN A 50 -1.93 -9.70 -4.53
C GLN A 50 -1.59 -10.40 -3.21
N VAL A 51 -1.26 -9.63 -2.16
CA VAL A 51 -1.10 -10.18 -0.80
C VAL A 51 -2.41 -10.79 -0.30
N GLY A 52 -3.53 -10.08 -0.40
CA GLY A 52 -4.85 -10.61 0.00
C GLY A 52 -5.24 -11.89 -0.76
N ILE A 53 -5.03 -11.93 -2.07
CA ILE A 53 -5.25 -13.16 -2.88
C ILE A 53 -4.31 -14.29 -2.43
N ALA A 54 -3.04 -14.00 -2.16
CA ALA A 54 -2.10 -14.99 -1.64
C ALA A 54 -2.54 -15.54 -0.28
N THR A 55 -3.11 -14.70 0.58
CA THR A 55 -3.68 -15.11 1.87
C THR A 55 -4.87 -16.04 1.71
N LEU A 56 -5.77 -15.75 0.77
CA LEU A 56 -6.92 -16.61 0.47
C LEU A 56 -6.47 -17.95 -0.11
N ARG A 57 -5.51 -17.95 -1.06
CA ARG A 57 -4.92 -19.18 -1.59
C ARG A 57 -4.23 -20.03 -0.51
N TYR A 58 -3.55 -19.38 0.43
CA TYR A 58 -2.99 -20.08 1.59
C TYR A 58 -4.11 -20.76 2.38
N ALA A 59 -5.22 -20.05 2.65
CA ALA A 59 -6.34 -20.60 3.40
C ALA A 59 -6.97 -21.79 2.68
N ASP A 60 -7.17 -21.70 1.36
CA ASP A 60 -7.69 -22.80 0.54
C ASP A 60 -6.82 -24.07 0.66
N ASP A 61 -5.50 -23.92 0.58
CA ASP A 61 -4.54 -25.03 0.70
C ASP A 61 -4.38 -25.54 2.16
N ASN A 62 -4.81 -24.78 3.17
CA ASN A 62 -4.62 -25.07 4.59
C ASN A 62 -5.96 -25.17 5.35
N ASN A 63 -6.96 -25.87 4.81
CA ASN A 63 -8.24 -26.14 5.49
C ASN A 63 -8.97 -24.89 6.00
N GLY A 64 -8.83 -23.76 5.30
CA GLY A 64 -9.43 -22.48 5.65
C GLY A 64 -8.66 -21.68 6.71
N PHE A 65 -7.54 -22.18 7.22
CA PHE A 65 -6.71 -21.47 8.19
C PHE A 65 -5.92 -20.34 7.52
N LEU A 66 -5.98 -19.16 8.13
CA LEU A 66 -5.15 -18.04 7.69
C LEU A 66 -3.67 -18.27 8.01
N PRO A 67 -2.76 -17.59 7.28
CA PRO A 67 -1.32 -17.67 7.54
C PRO A 67 -0.99 -17.40 9.02
N PRO A 68 -0.09 -18.18 9.62
CA PRO A 68 0.32 -17.98 10.99
C PRO A 68 0.98 -16.61 11.17
N TYR A 69 0.62 -15.94 12.25
CA TYR A 69 1.27 -14.72 12.72
C TYR A 69 2.02 -15.04 14.02
N GLY A 70 3.23 -14.50 14.16
CA GLY A 70 4.05 -14.72 15.37
C GLY A 70 3.39 -14.11 16.61
N MET A 71 3.54 -14.74 17.78
CA MET A 71 3.07 -14.17 19.06
C MET A 71 4.17 -13.34 19.76
N SER A 72 5.29 -13.05 19.08
CA SER A 72 6.55 -12.61 19.70
C SER A 72 7.08 -11.32 19.09
N GLY A 73 6.28 -10.25 19.14
CA GLY A 73 6.72 -8.87 18.93
C GLY A 73 7.26 -8.56 17.52
N TRP A 74 8.37 -7.81 17.44
CA TRP A 74 8.87 -7.17 16.21
C TRP A 74 9.13 -8.09 14.99
N ASN A 75 9.08 -9.42 15.15
CA ASN A 75 9.35 -10.42 14.10
C ASN A 75 8.10 -11.04 13.47
N ASP A 76 6.90 -10.63 13.87
CA ASP A 76 5.71 -11.43 13.58
C ASP A 76 5.29 -11.46 12.10
N MET A 77 5.55 -10.38 11.35
CA MET A 77 5.34 -10.32 9.90
C MET A 77 6.30 -11.26 9.14
N PHE A 78 7.50 -11.53 9.68
CA PHE A 78 8.44 -12.46 9.07
C PHE A 78 7.88 -13.89 8.99
N THR A 79 7.17 -14.32 10.03
CA THR A 79 6.53 -15.65 10.08
C THR A 79 5.44 -15.79 9.02
N MET A 80 4.56 -14.79 8.91
CA MET A 80 3.50 -14.77 7.90
C MET A 80 4.08 -14.76 6.49
N LYS A 81 5.07 -13.89 6.21
CA LYS A 81 5.77 -13.84 4.92
C LYS A 81 6.43 -15.18 4.57
N LYS A 82 7.07 -15.83 5.55
CA LYS A 82 7.71 -17.14 5.35
C LYS A 82 6.68 -18.22 5.00
N ALA A 83 5.55 -18.26 5.70
CA ALA A 83 4.47 -19.20 5.43
C ALA A 83 3.81 -18.97 4.06
N MET A 84 3.71 -17.70 3.65
CA MET A 84 3.10 -17.31 2.37
C MET A 84 4.05 -17.32 1.18
N LYS A 85 5.34 -17.65 1.36
CA LYS A 85 6.36 -17.56 0.31
C LYS A 85 6.01 -18.33 -0.97
N LYS A 86 5.27 -19.45 -0.86
CA LYS A 86 4.78 -20.23 -2.01
C LYS A 86 3.76 -19.45 -2.86
N TYR A 87 2.99 -18.56 -2.24
CA TYR A 87 1.87 -17.84 -2.86
C TYR A 87 2.24 -16.41 -3.27
N THR A 88 3.35 -15.87 -2.76
CA THR A 88 3.86 -14.54 -3.10
C THR A 88 5.00 -14.63 -4.09
N SER A 89 4.86 -14.07 -5.29
CA SER A 89 5.87 -14.12 -6.34
C SER A 89 7.18 -13.38 -6.01
N SER A 90 7.14 -12.42 -5.08
CA SER A 90 8.31 -11.63 -4.68
C SER A 90 8.09 -10.97 -3.32
N ASP A 91 9.17 -10.72 -2.58
CA ASP A 91 9.14 -9.89 -1.36
C ASP A 91 8.70 -8.46 -1.63
N ARG A 92 8.88 -7.96 -2.85
CA ARG A 92 8.42 -6.62 -3.24
C ARG A 92 6.91 -6.48 -3.13
N LEU A 93 6.15 -7.57 -3.22
CA LEU A 93 4.69 -7.54 -3.04
C LEU A 93 4.26 -7.00 -1.68
N TRP A 94 5.15 -7.01 -0.69
CA TRP A 94 4.89 -6.49 0.65
C TRP A 94 5.26 -5.02 0.79
N LEU A 95 5.77 -4.35 -0.26
CA LEU A 95 6.20 -2.96 -0.24
C LEU A 95 5.19 -2.05 -0.96
N CYS A 96 4.69 -1.02 -0.27
CA CYS A 96 4.02 0.10 -0.92
C CYS A 96 5.07 1.15 -1.33
N PRO A 97 5.17 1.57 -2.60
CA PRO A 97 6.14 2.59 -3.03
C PRO A 97 5.99 3.96 -2.34
N SER A 98 4.83 4.24 -1.74
CA SER A 98 4.61 5.44 -0.92
C SER A 98 5.06 5.28 0.54
N ASP A 99 5.58 4.11 0.93
CA ASP A 99 6.14 3.87 2.27
C ASP A 99 7.51 4.53 2.44
N HIS A 100 7.49 5.70 3.07
CA HIS A 100 8.65 6.56 3.27
C HIS A 100 9.08 6.72 4.74
N GLY A 101 8.55 5.97 5.71
CA GLY A 101 8.96 6.08 7.13
C GLY A 101 7.84 6.26 8.15
N TYR A 102 8.23 6.45 9.41
CA TYR A 102 7.32 6.82 10.49
C TYR A 102 7.05 8.33 10.50
N LYS A 103 5.81 8.73 10.77
CA LYS A 103 5.43 10.14 11.00
C LYS A 103 6.02 10.63 12.34
N PRO A 104 6.38 11.93 12.47
CA PRO A 104 6.04 13.04 11.58
C PRO A 104 7.09 13.36 10.51
N THR A 105 8.24 12.70 10.51
CA THR A 105 9.41 13.14 9.72
C THR A 105 9.61 12.39 8.40
N ASN A 106 8.91 11.27 8.15
CA ASN A 106 9.13 10.43 6.96
C ASN A 106 10.63 10.12 6.74
N VAL A 107 11.33 9.81 7.83
CA VAL A 107 12.75 9.43 7.80
C VAL A 107 12.85 7.91 7.93
N LYS A 108 13.84 7.37 7.20
CA LYS A 108 14.21 5.95 7.22
C LYS A 108 14.53 5.49 8.65
N PRO A 109 14.24 4.22 8.98
CA PRO A 109 13.73 3.18 8.08
C PRO A 109 12.22 3.30 7.75
N SER A 110 11.83 2.91 6.52
CA SER A 110 10.42 2.73 6.14
C SER A 110 9.76 1.65 6.98
N PHE A 111 8.42 1.60 7.04
CA PHE A 111 7.73 0.55 7.79
C PHE A 111 8.10 -0.84 7.24
N TYR A 112 8.22 -0.96 5.91
CA TYR A 112 8.79 -2.12 5.24
C TYR A 112 10.21 -2.46 5.68
N ALA A 113 11.09 -1.47 5.85
CA ALA A 113 12.48 -1.73 6.26
C ALA A 113 12.58 -2.21 7.72
N VAL A 114 11.64 -1.82 8.59
CA VAL A 114 11.60 -2.28 9.98
C VAL A 114 10.92 -3.65 10.11
N TYR A 115 9.73 -3.80 9.51
CA TYR A 115 8.84 -4.95 9.75
C TYR A 115 8.74 -5.92 8.56
N GLY A 116 9.38 -5.62 7.43
CA GLY A 116 9.34 -6.45 6.23
C GLY A 116 8.05 -6.34 5.41
N SER A 117 7.12 -5.47 5.78
CA SER A 117 5.86 -5.19 5.08
C SER A 117 5.48 -3.74 5.26
N SER A 118 4.90 -3.10 4.24
CA SER A 118 4.23 -1.80 4.30
C SER A 118 2.74 -1.92 4.63
N TYR A 119 2.25 -3.14 4.84
CA TYR A 119 0.85 -3.43 5.15
C TYR A 119 0.73 -3.92 6.59
N LEU A 120 -0.27 -3.37 7.26
CA LEU A 120 -0.80 -3.86 8.52
C LEU A 120 -1.84 -4.94 8.24
N PHE A 121 -2.16 -5.75 9.25
CA PHE A 121 -3.13 -6.84 9.18
C PHE A 121 -4.07 -6.73 10.38
N ASN A 122 -5.24 -7.34 10.26
CA ASN A 122 -6.27 -7.23 11.29
C ASN A 122 -5.95 -8.07 12.53
N GLY A 123 -5.39 -7.42 13.56
CA GLY A 123 -5.09 -8.06 14.84
C GLY A 123 -6.29 -8.78 15.47
N ALA A 124 -7.54 -8.38 15.22
CA ALA A 124 -8.70 -9.10 15.74
C ALA A 124 -8.92 -10.50 15.11
N ILE A 125 -8.33 -10.73 13.93
CA ILE A 125 -8.28 -12.03 13.24
C ILE A 125 -7.02 -12.80 13.67
N TYR A 126 -5.89 -12.10 13.78
CA TYR A 126 -4.55 -12.70 13.95
C TYR A 126 -4.05 -12.75 15.41
N LEU A 127 -4.65 -12.02 16.34
CA LEU A 127 -4.16 -11.81 17.71
C LEU A 127 -5.29 -11.60 18.73
N TRP A 128 -5.70 -12.66 19.42
CA TRP A 128 -5.92 -12.69 20.88
C TRP A 128 -5.56 -14.11 21.38
N ALA A 129 -4.28 -14.33 21.70
CA ALA A 129 -3.79 -15.37 22.61
C ALA A 129 -4.21 -16.84 22.37
N LYS A 130 -4.29 -17.31 21.11
CA LYS A 130 -4.58 -18.72 20.84
C LYS A 130 -3.55 -19.33 19.86
N PRO A 131 -3.14 -20.61 20.04
CA PRO A 131 -2.11 -21.27 19.22
C PRO A 131 -2.51 -21.29 17.73
N VAL A 132 -1.53 -21.42 16.82
CA VAL A 132 -1.68 -21.39 15.34
C VAL A 132 -2.92 -22.14 14.81
N ASN A 133 -3.34 -23.18 15.52
CA ASN A 133 -4.48 -24.06 15.27
C ASN A 133 -5.86 -23.43 15.54
N THR A 134 -5.93 -22.12 15.84
CA THR A 134 -7.15 -21.41 16.24
C THR A 134 -7.36 -20.08 15.52
N VAL A 135 -6.47 -19.73 14.58
CA VAL A 135 -6.64 -18.54 13.75
C VAL A 135 -7.92 -18.75 12.93
N LYS A 136 -8.86 -17.82 13.09
CA LYS A 136 -10.26 -17.95 12.64
C LYS A 136 -10.32 -18.25 11.14
N LEU A 137 -11.19 -19.19 10.77
CA LEU A 137 -11.38 -19.65 9.41
C LEU A 137 -12.05 -18.54 8.57
N VAL A 138 -11.50 -18.23 7.39
CA VAL A 138 -12.18 -17.32 6.44
C VAL A 138 -13.55 -17.90 6.05
N GLY A 139 -13.63 -19.23 5.94
CA GLY A 139 -14.85 -19.96 5.61
C GLY A 139 -15.94 -19.92 6.69
N THR A 140 -15.64 -19.53 7.93
CA THR A 140 -16.66 -19.33 8.98
C THR A 140 -17.09 -17.87 9.11
N CYS A 141 -16.53 -16.96 8.30
CA CYS A 141 -16.94 -15.57 8.32
C CYS A 141 -18.30 -15.43 7.64
N LYS A 142 -19.26 -14.84 8.35
CA LYS A 142 -20.61 -14.62 7.84
C LYS A 142 -20.64 -13.67 6.65
N ASN A 143 -19.70 -12.70 6.61
CA ASN A 143 -19.62 -11.65 5.59
C ASN A 143 -18.16 -11.35 5.19
N PRO A 144 -17.55 -12.15 4.28
CA PRO A 144 -16.15 -11.94 3.86
C PRO A 144 -15.91 -10.59 3.16
N ARG A 145 -16.95 -10.00 2.57
CA ARG A 145 -16.91 -8.67 1.94
C ARG A 145 -16.73 -7.52 2.94
N GLN A 146 -17.01 -7.72 4.22
CA GLN A 146 -16.81 -6.69 5.25
C GLN A 146 -15.55 -6.94 6.08
N LEU A 147 -15.08 -8.19 6.11
CA LEU A 147 -13.87 -8.60 6.83
C LEU A 147 -12.62 -7.93 6.27
N ILE A 148 -11.97 -7.07 7.04
CA ILE A 148 -10.70 -6.46 6.68
C ILE A 148 -9.57 -7.44 6.97
N LEU A 149 -8.75 -7.75 5.95
CA LEU A 149 -7.56 -8.59 6.10
C LEU A 149 -6.29 -7.75 6.32
N TYR A 150 -6.02 -6.84 5.38
CA TYR A 150 -4.84 -5.96 5.42
C TYR A 150 -5.19 -4.52 5.05
N TRP A 151 -4.37 -3.58 5.48
CA TRP A 151 -4.44 -2.19 5.04
C TRP A 151 -3.05 -1.54 4.98
N ASP A 152 -2.93 -0.47 4.18
CA ASP A 152 -1.68 0.28 4.07
C ASP A 152 -1.26 0.93 5.38
N TRP A 153 0.04 0.85 5.69
CA TRP A 153 0.66 1.70 6.70
C TRP A 153 0.52 3.19 6.35
N VAL A 154 0.75 3.52 5.08
CA VAL A 154 0.73 4.91 4.60
C VAL A 154 -0.66 5.30 4.12
N SER A 155 -1.07 6.51 4.49
CA SER A 155 -2.28 7.12 3.93
C SER A 155 -1.94 7.86 2.63
N HIS A 156 -2.79 7.70 1.62
CA HIS A 156 -2.69 8.38 0.34
C HIS A 156 -3.68 9.57 0.29
N PRO A 157 -3.27 10.71 -0.28
CA PRO A 157 -4.16 11.85 -0.49
C PRO A 157 -5.07 11.58 -1.71
N ILE A 158 -6.38 11.61 -1.52
CA ILE A 158 -7.40 11.53 -2.58
C ILE A 158 -8.45 12.59 -2.32
N GLU A 159 -8.64 13.52 -3.25
CA GLU A 159 -9.74 14.50 -3.20
C GLU A 159 -9.84 15.25 -1.84
N GLY A 160 -8.70 15.54 -1.22
CA GLY A 160 -8.62 16.22 0.09
C GLY A 160 -8.79 15.32 1.32
N LEU A 161 -8.97 14.01 1.13
CA LEU A 161 -9.04 13.01 2.20
C LEU A 161 -7.78 12.15 2.24
N TRP A 162 -7.40 11.75 3.45
CA TRP A 162 -6.35 10.75 3.67
C TRP A 162 -6.99 9.37 3.79
N VAL A 163 -6.67 8.48 2.86
CA VAL A 163 -7.22 7.13 2.83
C VAL A 163 -6.12 6.07 2.84
N GLN A 164 -6.43 4.91 3.39
CA GLN A 164 -5.58 3.72 3.33
C GLN A 164 -6.24 2.70 2.42
N ASN A 165 -5.49 2.11 1.48
CA ASN A 165 -6.04 1.02 0.69
C ASN A 165 -6.15 -0.20 1.59
N THR A 166 -7.33 -0.80 1.61
CA THR A 166 -7.72 -1.88 2.51
C THR A 166 -8.22 -3.04 1.68
N VAL A 167 -7.69 -4.24 1.91
CA VAL A 167 -8.12 -5.47 1.24
C VAL A 167 -9.00 -6.29 2.17
N PHE A 168 -10.07 -6.83 1.62
CA PHE A 168 -11.11 -7.55 2.35
C PHE A 168 -11.02 -9.07 2.16
N GLY A 169 -11.81 -9.82 2.93
CA GLY A 169 -11.87 -11.29 2.96
C GLY A 169 -12.32 -11.95 1.66
N ASP A 170 -12.87 -11.19 0.72
CA ASP A 170 -13.20 -11.62 -0.65
C ASP A 170 -12.17 -11.15 -1.71
N GLY A 171 -11.10 -10.47 -1.27
CA GLY A 171 -10.00 -10.00 -2.11
C GLY A 171 -10.24 -8.66 -2.83
N HIS A 172 -11.39 -8.00 -2.64
CA HIS A 172 -11.56 -6.64 -3.17
C HIS A 172 -10.75 -5.62 -2.35
N VAL A 173 -10.38 -4.51 -2.98
CA VAL A 173 -9.64 -3.42 -2.34
C VAL A 173 -10.49 -2.15 -2.36
N LYS A 174 -10.57 -1.46 -1.21
CA LYS A 174 -11.27 -0.19 -1.07
C LYS A 174 -10.38 0.80 -0.30
N GLY A 175 -10.38 2.06 -0.71
CA GLY A 175 -9.79 3.14 0.09
C GLY A 175 -10.72 3.50 1.25
N LEU A 176 -10.23 3.40 2.48
CA LEU A 176 -10.97 3.81 3.68
C LEU A 176 -10.26 4.98 4.35
N ASP A 177 -11.03 5.96 4.82
CA ASP A 177 -10.50 6.96 5.75
C ASP A 177 -10.23 6.32 7.13
N ASN A 178 -9.43 7.00 7.95
CA ASN A 178 -9.00 6.47 9.25
C ASN A 178 -10.17 6.16 10.22
N ARG A 179 -11.26 6.92 10.18
CA ARG A 179 -12.43 6.70 11.07
C ARG A 179 -13.21 5.47 10.62
N THR A 180 -13.40 5.31 9.32
CA THR A 180 -14.09 4.17 8.72
C THR A 180 -13.27 2.89 8.90
N LEU A 181 -11.96 2.96 8.68
CA LEU A 181 -11.03 1.85 8.91
C LEU A 181 -11.07 1.40 10.37
N ALA A 182 -10.92 2.32 11.32
CA ALA A 182 -10.93 1.98 12.75
C ALA A 182 -12.25 1.33 13.20
N LYS A 183 -13.39 1.76 12.64
CA LYS A 183 -14.69 1.11 12.89
C LYS A 183 -14.70 -0.32 12.33
N GLY A 184 -14.31 -0.50 11.07
CA GLY A 184 -14.30 -1.80 10.40
C GLY A 184 -13.46 -2.85 11.16
N VAL A 185 -12.22 -2.49 11.49
CA VAL A 185 -11.29 -3.37 12.22
C VAL A 185 -11.87 -3.84 13.56
N ASN A 186 -12.57 -2.95 14.28
CA ASN A 186 -13.18 -3.29 15.57
C ASN A 186 -14.46 -4.12 15.43
N THR A 187 -15.30 -3.85 14.42
CA THR A 187 -16.57 -4.56 14.18
C THR A 187 -16.39 -5.97 13.62
N ASP A 188 -15.28 -6.24 12.95
CA ASP A 188 -15.01 -7.54 12.33
C ASP A 188 -14.87 -8.68 13.34
N THR A 189 -14.61 -8.39 14.61
CA THR A 189 -14.66 -9.38 15.70
C THR A 189 -16.02 -10.03 15.87
N ALA A 190 -17.11 -9.29 15.60
CA ALA A 190 -18.50 -9.72 15.75
C ALA A 190 -19.02 -10.52 14.55
N ASN A 191 -18.39 -10.39 13.37
CA ASN A 191 -18.79 -11.05 12.12
C ASN A 191 -18.11 -12.42 11.89
N LEU A 192 -17.30 -12.87 12.86
CA LEU A 192 -16.61 -14.16 12.85
C LEU A 192 -17.37 -15.25 13.65
N TYR A 193 -18.58 -14.94 14.11
CA TYR A 193 -19.52 -15.83 14.79
C TYR A 193 -20.92 -15.74 14.15
#